data_AF-A0A6C0GEI4-F1
#
_entry.id   AF-A0A6C0GEI4-F1
#
_cell.length_a   1.000
_cell.length_b   1.000
_cell.length_c   1.000
_cell.angle_alpha   90.00
_cell.angle_beta   90.00
_cell.angle_gamma   90.00
#
_symmetry.space_group_name_H-M   'P 1'
#
loop_
_entity.id
_entity.type
_entity.pdbx_description
1 polymer ?
#
loop_
_entity_poly.entity_id
_entity_poly.type
_entity_poly.pdbx_seq_one_letter_code
_entity_poly.pdbx_strand_id
1 'polypeptide(L)'
;MSISAKLYCKKSRVKPDGTAPVYIVLRINGKPKLILTGKYINPDYFDNNSGKASRAEANSMKLNAYLGAKLASIEKIILDYQHEGRAITHELIIQAYNNEGKLLFIDFSKQELEASRKTISTKYYNDTRYRLDKLARYRPDLTFQHITFDFLQKYQYHLVAKGDKPNTIKSDFFMIRKFLNLGRKKGLTKIYPFEDFEIPSEESVKEYLTLQEVEGLHNLFDSESLSEKLQNTLFYFLIACYTGLRFSDVGRLNALYLKLSGKRYFISILMKKTKKPVEIPLSNRVVKLLSKRLGVKYEQLTELDLLKNDSLFSRKLKQSNSRVNTDVREIIAMQKNARSREITSMPGCSFSHFSTVSNLSSGSKSIGLRVSKSTNIVAYVCPLRMAHSSMPTILGVIMEGKATFRDRFKSVSALTKLMLNNCSSRAVFSPPICKAKVCKYSSIRVVLRA
;
A
#
# COMPACT_ATOMS: atom_id res chain seq x y z
N MET A 1 -22.38 34.44 24.52
CA MET A 1 -21.82 34.88 23.22
C MET A 1 -22.97 35.38 22.35
N SER A 2 -22.96 36.63 21.88
CA SER A 2 -24.05 37.16 21.03
C SER A 2 -23.70 36.95 19.57
N ILE A 3 -24.49 36.14 18.87
CA ILE A 3 -24.32 35.83 17.45
C ILE A 3 -25.63 36.17 16.73
N SER A 4 -25.55 36.93 15.63
CA SER A 4 -26.72 37.20 14.78
C SER A 4 -26.33 37.27 13.31
N ALA A 5 -27.18 36.73 12.43
CA ALA A 5 -27.07 36.86 10.99
C ALA A 5 -28.32 37.61 10.48
N LYS A 6 -28.13 38.66 9.67
CA LYS A 6 -29.24 39.42 9.08
C LYS A 6 -28.95 39.79 7.64
N LEU A 7 -29.98 39.83 6.80
CA LEU A 7 -29.87 40.35 5.44
C LEU A 7 -29.81 41.89 5.46
N TYR A 8 -28.95 42.45 4.61
CA TYR A 8 -28.74 43.89 4.52
C TYR A 8 -28.38 44.32 3.10
N CYS A 9 -29.17 45.20 2.52
CA CYS A 9 -28.84 45.88 1.28
C CYS A 9 -28.00 47.14 1.57
N LYS A 10 -26.81 47.20 0.97
CA LYS A 10 -25.91 48.34 1.12
C LYS A 10 -26.31 49.44 0.14
N LYS A 11 -27.29 50.26 0.54
CA LYS A 11 -27.84 51.37 -0.28
C LYS A 11 -26.79 52.40 -0.70
N SER A 12 -25.66 52.51 0.02
CA SER A 12 -24.56 53.41 -0.32
C SER A 12 -23.68 52.93 -1.48
N ARG A 13 -23.83 51.69 -1.96
CA ARG A 13 -23.04 51.12 -3.06
C ARG A 13 -23.96 50.74 -4.21
N VAL A 14 -24.41 51.74 -4.96
CA VAL A 14 -25.26 51.55 -6.15
C VAL A 14 -24.36 51.40 -7.38
N LYS A 15 -24.67 50.44 -8.24
CA LYS A 15 -24.04 50.27 -9.55
C LYS A 15 -24.55 51.32 -10.54
N PRO A 16 -23.85 51.53 -11.69
CA PRO A 16 -24.39 52.34 -12.79
C PRO A 16 -25.80 51.89 -13.22
N ASP A 17 -26.09 50.59 -13.10
CA ASP A 17 -27.39 49.98 -13.41
C ASP A 17 -28.50 50.29 -12.37
N GLY A 18 -28.26 51.17 -11.40
CA GLY A 18 -29.24 51.55 -10.36
C GLY A 18 -29.50 50.49 -9.27
N THR A 19 -28.79 49.35 -9.30
CA THR A 19 -28.96 48.26 -8.33
C THR A 19 -27.86 48.26 -7.26
N ALA A 20 -28.20 47.83 -6.04
CA ALA A 20 -27.28 47.69 -4.92
C ALA A 20 -27.12 46.21 -4.50
N PRO A 21 -25.94 45.80 -4.02
CA PRO A 21 -25.68 44.44 -3.56
C PRO A 21 -26.35 44.14 -2.21
N VAL A 22 -26.89 42.93 -2.10
CA VAL A 22 -27.42 42.39 -0.83
C VAL A 22 -26.35 41.54 -0.15
N TYR A 23 -26.14 41.78 1.15
CA TYR A 23 -25.19 41.08 2.00
C TYR A 23 -25.92 40.32 3.12
N ILE A 24 -25.26 39.29 3.65
CA ILE A 24 -25.57 38.76 4.98
C ILE A 24 -24.56 39.35 5.96
N VAL A 25 -25.05 40.04 6.98
CA VAL A 25 -24.27 40.64 8.06
C VAL A 25 -24.18 39.63 9.19
N LEU A 26 -23.03 38.99 9.34
CA LEU A 26 -22.73 38.11 10.46
C LEU A 26 -22.09 38.91 11.59
N ARG A 27 -22.78 39.04 12.72
CA ARG A 27 -22.25 39.68 13.93
C ARG A 27 -21.91 38.63 14.97
N ILE A 28 -20.67 38.66 15.47
CA ILE A 28 -20.20 37.84 16.60
C ILE A 28 -19.58 38.81 17.60
N ASN A 29 -20.11 38.83 18.83
CA ASN A 29 -19.66 39.73 19.91
C ASN A 29 -19.58 41.21 19.45
N GLY A 30 -20.61 41.66 18.72
CA GLY A 30 -20.71 43.04 18.22
C GLY A 30 -19.90 43.36 16.97
N LYS A 31 -18.95 42.51 16.54
CA LYS A 31 -18.14 42.75 15.34
C LYS A 31 -18.86 42.23 14.08
N PRO A 32 -19.21 43.09 13.09
CA PRO A 32 -19.89 42.66 11.87
C PRO A 32 -18.88 42.18 10.81
N LYS A 33 -19.24 41.14 10.04
CA LYS A 33 -18.58 40.74 8.80
C LYS A 33 -19.62 40.55 7.71
N LEU A 34 -19.33 41.09 6.52
CA LEU A 34 -20.24 41.07 5.38
C LEU A 34 -19.95 39.86 4.48
N ILE A 35 -20.97 39.07 4.17
CA ILE A 35 -20.91 37.95 3.24
C ILE A 35 -21.75 38.30 2.01
N LEU A 36 -21.16 38.20 0.81
CA LEU A 36 -21.88 38.49 -0.42
C LEU A 36 -22.90 37.39 -0.73
N THR A 37 -24.13 37.79 -1.06
CA THR A 37 -25.17 36.87 -1.55
C THR A 37 -25.11 36.66 -3.05
N GLY A 38 -24.45 37.57 -3.79
CA GLY A 38 -24.38 37.57 -5.26
C GLY A 38 -25.63 38.12 -5.95
N LYS A 39 -26.63 38.60 -5.19
CA LYS A 39 -27.83 39.24 -5.74
C LYS A 39 -27.77 40.76 -5.57
N TYR A 40 -28.39 41.45 -6.52
CA TYR A 40 -28.48 42.90 -6.59
C TYR A 40 -29.95 43.28 -6.70
N ILE A 41 -30.37 44.34 -6.02
CA ILE A 41 -31.76 44.84 -6.02
C ILE A 41 -31.74 46.37 -5.99
N ASN A 42 -32.78 47.00 -6.53
CA ASN A 42 -32.99 48.43 -6.33
C ASN A 42 -33.09 48.74 -4.80
N PRO A 43 -32.31 49.69 -4.26
CA PRO A 43 -32.36 50.11 -2.86
C PRO A 43 -33.76 50.42 -2.31
N ASP A 44 -34.66 50.93 -3.14
CA ASP A 44 -36.02 51.34 -2.73
C ASP A 44 -36.94 50.14 -2.52
N TYR A 45 -36.66 49.04 -3.20
CA TYR A 45 -37.45 47.81 -3.12
C TYR A 45 -36.90 46.81 -2.10
N PHE A 46 -35.92 47.20 -1.26
CA PHE A 46 -35.41 46.37 -0.18
C PHE A 46 -35.54 47.04 1.18
N ASP A 47 -36.22 46.36 2.10
CA ASP A 47 -36.32 46.79 3.49
C ASP A 47 -35.24 46.10 4.34
N ASN A 48 -34.34 46.91 4.89
CA ASN A 48 -33.24 46.46 5.74
C ASN A 48 -33.70 46.05 7.15
N ASN A 49 -34.88 46.49 7.60
CA ASN A 49 -35.42 46.14 8.91
C ASN A 49 -36.04 44.74 8.88
N SER A 50 -36.90 44.48 7.90
CA SER A 50 -37.48 43.14 7.69
C SER A 50 -36.53 42.17 6.97
N GLY A 51 -35.49 42.67 6.29
CA GLY A 51 -34.54 41.87 5.54
C GLY A 51 -35.13 41.24 4.27
N LYS A 52 -36.21 41.82 3.72
CA LYS A 52 -36.98 41.29 2.59
C LYS A 52 -37.09 42.29 1.45
N ALA A 53 -37.13 41.76 0.24
CA ALA A 53 -37.54 42.50 -0.95
C ALA A 53 -39.05 42.77 -0.92
N SER A 54 -39.44 43.99 -1.25
CA SER A 54 -40.82 44.46 -1.39
C SER A 54 -41.53 43.76 -2.55
N ARG A 55 -42.86 43.67 -2.47
CA ARG A 55 -43.71 43.12 -3.55
C ARG A 55 -43.64 43.92 -4.86
N ALA A 56 -43.13 45.16 -4.80
CA ALA A 56 -42.90 46.00 -5.97
C ALA A 56 -41.86 45.42 -6.95
N GLU A 57 -40.96 44.56 -6.47
CA GLU A 57 -39.99 43.88 -7.33
C GLU A 57 -40.66 42.68 -8.03
N ALA A 58 -40.58 42.63 -9.37
CA ALA A 58 -41.23 41.61 -10.21
C ALA A 58 -40.85 40.15 -9.85
N ASN A 59 -39.69 39.95 -9.21
CA ASN A 59 -39.19 38.64 -8.77
C ASN A 59 -39.03 38.52 -7.24
N SER A 60 -39.71 39.38 -6.46
CA SER A 60 -39.59 39.47 -5.00
C SER A 60 -39.74 38.12 -4.28
N MET A 61 -40.70 37.29 -4.69
CA MET A 61 -40.94 35.97 -4.08
C MET A 61 -39.75 35.00 -4.27
N LYS A 62 -39.24 34.87 -5.50
CA LYS A 62 -38.08 34.02 -5.81
C LYS A 62 -36.81 34.54 -5.15
N LEU A 63 -36.63 35.87 -5.13
CA LEU A 63 -35.48 36.51 -4.51
C LEU A 63 -35.48 36.32 -2.98
N ASN A 64 -36.62 36.51 -2.33
CA ASN A 64 -36.77 36.29 -0.89
C ASN A 64 -36.57 34.82 -0.52
N ALA A 65 -37.06 33.88 -1.33
CA ALA A 65 -36.79 32.45 -1.13
C ALA A 65 -35.29 32.13 -1.23
N TYR A 66 -34.59 32.69 -2.22
CA TYR A 66 -33.15 32.51 -2.39
C TYR A 66 -32.34 33.10 -1.21
N LEU A 67 -32.63 34.35 -0.85
CA LEU A 67 -31.94 35.02 0.27
C LEU A 67 -32.23 34.34 1.60
N GLY A 68 -33.47 33.88 1.81
CA GLY A 68 -33.88 33.12 2.98
C GLY A 68 -33.16 31.78 3.08
N ALA A 69 -33.02 31.03 1.97
CA ALA A 69 -32.27 29.78 1.95
C ALA A 69 -30.80 29.98 2.33
N LYS A 70 -30.16 31.05 1.82
CA LYS A 70 -28.77 31.38 2.17
C LYS A 70 -28.60 31.78 3.64
N LEU A 71 -29.57 32.51 4.19
CA LEU A 71 -29.57 32.89 5.61
C LEU A 71 -29.74 31.66 6.50
N ALA A 72 -30.71 30.80 6.19
CA ALA A 72 -30.99 29.56 6.93
C ALA A 72 -29.78 28.60 6.95
N SER A 73 -29.03 28.54 5.85
CA SER A 73 -27.77 27.81 5.75
C SER A 73 -26.72 28.27 6.79
N ILE A 74 -26.50 29.58 6.89
CA ILE A 74 -25.58 30.15 7.89
C ILE A 74 -26.10 29.93 9.32
N GLU A 75 -27.41 30.09 9.55
CA GLU A 75 -28.04 29.84 10.84
C GLU A 75 -27.87 28.38 11.29
N LYS A 76 -28.03 27.42 10.36
CA LYS A 76 -27.78 26.01 10.62
C LYS A 76 -26.34 25.75 11.07
N ILE A 77 -25.35 26.29 10.35
CA ILE A 77 -23.93 26.17 10.74
C ILE A 77 -23.68 26.71 12.15
N ILE A 78 -24.27 27.85 12.48
CA ILE A 78 -24.15 28.46 13.81
C ILE A 78 -24.71 27.53 14.87
N LEU A 79 -25.89 26.96 14.64
CA LEU A 79 -26.53 25.99 15.56
C LEU A 79 -25.66 24.74 15.74
N ASP A 80 -25.17 24.15 14.65
CA ASP A 80 -24.31 22.96 14.70
C ASP A 80 -23.05 23.23 15.55
N TYR A 81 -22.40 24.40 15.37
CA TYR A 81 -21.21 24.76 16.14
C TYR A 81 -21.50 25.05 17.61
N GLN A 82 -22.68 25.59 17.93
CA GLN A 82 -23.13 25.78 19.31
C GLN A 82 -23.37 24.43 20.00
N HIS A 83 -24.01 23.48 19.32
CA HIS A 83 -24.25 22.13 19.85
C HIS A 83 -22.95 21.36 20.08
N GLU A 84 -21.96 21.51 19.19
CA GLU A 84 -20.66 20.83 19.30
C GLU A 84 -19.67 21.50 20.27
N GLY A 85 -19.99 22.66 20.84
CA GLY A 85 -19.11 23.39 21.76
C GLY A 85 -17.81 23.91 21.13
N ARG A 86 -17.78 24.11 19.80
CA ARG A 86 -16.59 24.62 19.09
C ARG A 86 -16.42 26.13 19.28
N ALA A 87 -15.20 26.62 19.13
CA ALA A 87 -14.95 28.05 19.07
C ALA A 87 -15.63 28.68 17.84
N ILE A 88 -16.49 29.67 18.05
CA ILE A 88 -17.26 30.31 16.98
C ILE A 88 -16.53 31.60 16.55
N THR A 89 -15.87 31.57 15.39
CA THR A 89 -15.24 32.73 14.76
C THR A 89 -15.85 33.00 13.39
N HIS A 90 -15.76 34.25 12.90
CA HIS A 90 -16.30 34.59 11.59
C HIS A 90 -15.65 33.79 10.47
N GLU A 91 -14.36 33.51 10.56
CA GLU A 91 -13.61 32.75 9.55
C GLU A 91 -14.12 31.32 9.45
N LEU A 92 -14.34 30.65 10.58
CA LEU A 92 -14.86 29.28 10.62
C LEU A 92 -16.26 29.18 10.03
N ILE A 93 -17.16 30.12 10.37
CA ILE A 93 -18.52 30.14 9.82
C ILE A 93 -18.50 30.41 8.30
N ILE A 94 -17.69 31.37 7.84
CA ILE A 94 -17.57 31.66 6.40
C ILE A 94 -16.97 30.46 5.65
N GLN A 95 -15.97 29.81 6.22
CA GLN A 95 -15.36 28.61 5.67
C GLN A 95 -16.38 27.47 5.59
N ALA A 96 -17.14 27.23 6.67
CA ALA A 96 -18.19 26.23 6.71
C ALA A 96 -19.32 26.53 5.70
N TYR A 97 -19.73 27.79 5.58
CA TYR A 97 -20.75 28.23 4.61
C TYR A 97 -20.29 28.06 3.16
N ASN A 98 -19.03 28.36 2.88
CA ASN A 98 -18.43 28.11 1.56
C ASN A 98 -18.27 26.60 1.26
N ASN A 99 -18.19 25.79 2.32
CA ASN A 99 -18.14 24.33 2.27
C ASN A 99 -19.53 23.69 2.45
N GLU A 100 -20.60 24.47 2.65
CA GLU A 100 -21.91 23.94 2.96
C GLU A 100 -22.47 23.25 1.71
N GLY A 101 -22.71 21.94 1.84
CA GLY A 101 -23.05 21.07 0.71
C GLY A 101 -21.84 20.54 -0.08
N LYS A 102 -20.61 20.97 0.20
CA LYS A 102 -19.38 20.40 -0.38
C LYS A 102 -18.81 19.36 0.59
N LEU A 103 -18.95 18.10 0.23
CA LEU A 103 -18.35 17.00 0.96
C LEU A 103 -16.81 17.17 1.00
N LEU A 104 -16.26 17.37 2.20
CA LEU A 104 -14.83 17.45 2.42
C LEU A 104 -14.19 16.09 2.12
N PHE A 105 -13.10 16.12 1.36
CA PHE A 105 -12.38 14.92 0.96
C PHE A 105 -11.81 14.17 2.15
N ILE A 106 -11.29 14.90 3.15
CA ILE A 106 -10.70 14.32 4.36
C ILE A 106 -11.76 13.59 5.19
N ASP A 107 -12.89 14.24 5.43
CA ASP A 107 -13.97 13.67 6.25
C ASP A 107 -14.57 12.45 5.57
N PHE A 108 -14.83 12.54 4.26
CA PHE A 108 -15.21 11.40 3.45
C PHE A 108 -14.20 10.25 3.58
N SER A 109 -12.92 10.54 3.38
CA SER A 109 -11.87 9.51 3.41
C SER A 109 -11.75 8.84 4.79
N LYS A 110 -11.92 9.60 5.88
CA LYS A 110 -11.92 9.09 7.25
C LYS A 110 -13.15 8.21 7.52
N GLN A 111 -14.34 8.63 7.09
CA GLN A 111 -15.57 7.84 7.22
C GLN A 111 -15.45 6.51 6.46
N GLU A 112 -14.97 6.54 5.21
CA GLU A 112 -14.75 5.31 4.42
C GLU A 112 -13.68 4.41 5.04
N LEU A 113 -12.65 4.99 5.66
CA LEU A 113 -11.62 4.23 6.35
C LEU A 113 -12.19 3.51 7.58
N GLU A 114 -12.99 4.20 8.41
CA GLU A 114 -13.67 3.60 9.58
C GLU A 114 -14.65 2.50 9.16
N ALA A 115 -15.46 2.72 8.12
CA ALA A 115 -16.37 1.72 7.60
C ALA A 115 -15.62 0.44 7.18
N SER A 116 -14.41 0.59 6.61
CA SER A 116 -13.58 -0.53 6.19
C SER A 116 -12.77 -1.20 7.31
N ARG A 117 -12.81 -0.68 8.55
CA ARG A 117 -11.90 -1.07 9.66
C ARG A 117 -11.89 -2.57 9.97
N LYS A 118 -13.05 -3.24 9.89
CA LYS A 118 -13.17 -4.69 10.17
C LYS A 118 -12.54 -5.56 9.07
N THR A 119 -12.40 -5.03 7.86
CA THR A 119 -11.94 -5.81 6.69
C THR A 119 -10.44 -5.65 6.44
N ILE A 120 -9.86 -4.53 6.88
CA ILE A 120 -8.46 -4.19 6.63
C ILE A 120 -7.56 -4.56 7.81
N SER A 121 -6.27 -4.79 7.54
CA SER A 121 -5.29 -5.01 8.60
C SER A 121 -5.09 -3.74 9.45
N THR A 122 -4.87 -3.91 10.77
CA THR A 122 -4.61 -2.80 11.70
C THR A 122 -3.46 -1.90 11.25
N LYS A 123 -2.39 -2.49 10.72
CA LYS A 123 -1.25 -1.74 10.17
C LYS A 123 -1.68 -0.84 9.01
N TYR A 124 -2.42 -1.38 8.06
CA TYR A 124 -2.91 -0.61 6.91
C TYR A 124 -3.84 0.53 7.34
N TYR A 125 -4.71 0.29 8.32
CA TYR A 125 -5.58 1.32 8.90
C TYR A 125 -4.76 2.47 9.52
N ASN A 126 -3.83 2.16 10.41
CA ASN A 126 -2.98 3.15 11.09
C ASN A 126 -2.14 3.95 10.07
N ASP A 127 -1.52 3.25 9.12
CA ASP A 127 -0.70 3.87 8.08
C ASP A 127 -1.56 4.79 7.18
N THR A 128 -2.81 4.43 6.87
CA THR A 128 -3.71 5.27 6.05
C THR A 128 -4.21 6.48 6.85
N ARG A 129 -4.61 6.28 8.10
CA ARG A 129 -5.06 7.34 9.00
C ARG A 129 -3.98 8.40 9.21
N TYR A 130 -2.74 7.98 9.47
CA TYR A 130 -1.60 8.88 9.59
C TYR A 130 -1.43 9.78 8.35
N ARG A 131 -1.56 9.21 7.14
CA ARG A 131 -1.44 9.98 5.90
C ARG A 131 -2.62 10.94 5.70
N LEU A 132 -3.83 10.54 6.08
CA LEU A 132 -4.99 11.44 6.06
C LEU A 132 -4.81 12.60 7.03
N ASP A 133 -4.28 12.36 8.23
CA ASP A 133 -3.99 13.41 9.21
C ASP A 133 -2.82 14.30 8.77
N LYS A 134 -1.84 13.75 8.03
CA LYS A 134 -0.78 14.51 7.37
C LYS A 134 -1.34 15.44 6.28
N LEU A 135 -2.27 14.95 5.47
CA LEU A 135 -2.96 15.75 4.45
C LEU A 135 -3.86 16.83 5.09
N ALA A 136 -4.58 16.48 6.15
CA ALA A 136 -5.45 17.40 6.88
C ALA A 136 -4.67 18.57 7.53
N ARG A 137 -3.45 18.30 8.01
CA ARG A 137 -2.54 19.36 8.51
C ARG A 137 -2.06 20.31 7.42
N TYR A 138 -1.94 19.84 6.19
CA TYR A 138 -1.57 20.68 5.04
C TYR A 138 -2.76 21.49 4.52
N ARG A 139 -3.91 20.84 4.34
CA ARG A 139 -5.12 21.49 3.82
C ARG A 139 -6.40 20.86 4.39
N PRO A 140 -6.96 21.41 5.48
CA PRO A 140 -8.15 20.86 6.14
C PRO A 140 -9.46 21.13 5.35
N ASP A 141 -9.50 22.20 4.55
CA ASP A 141 -10.62 22.61 3.68
C ASP A 141 -10.67 21.87 2.33
N LEU A 142 -9.97 20.74 2.20
CA LEU A 142 -9.82 20.05 0.94
C LEU A 142 -11.16 19.43 0.49
N THR A 143 -11.71 19.92 -0.62
CA THR A 143 -12.87 19.33 -1.31
C THR A 143 -12.41 18.53 -2.51
N PHE A 144 -13.29 17.69 -3.08
CA PHE A 144 -12.98 16.94 -4.30
C PHE A 144 -12.66 17.83 -5.51
N GLN A 145 -13.20 19.05 -5.57
CA GLN A 145 -12.94 20.01 -6.65
C GLN A 145 -11.56 20.65 -6.54
N HIS A 146 -11.01 20.74 -5.32
CA HIS A 146 -9.68 21.29 -5.08
C HIS A 146 -8.55 20.31 -5.44
N ILE A 147 -8.85 19.04 -5.70
CA ILE A 147 -7.87 18.03 -6.10
C ILE A 147 -7.62 18.16 -7.61
N THR A 148 -6.80 19.13 -7.97
CA THR A 148 -6.33 19.42 -9.34
C THR A 148 -4.86 19.02 -9.51
N PHE A 149 -4.35 19.06 -10.75
CA PHE A 149 -2.93 18.82 -11.03
C PHE A 149 -2.02 19.77 -10.24
N ASP A 150 -2.33 21.07 -10.25
CA ASP A 150 -1.61 22.11 -9.50
C ASP A 150 -1.58 21.82 -7.98
N PHE A 151 -2.70 21.35 -7.42
CA PHE A 151 -2.73 20.93 -6.02
C PHE A 151 -1.80 19.75 -5.75
N LEU A 152 -1.81 18.71 -6.59
CA LEU A 152 -0.94 17.54 -6.42
C LEU A 152 0.53 17.93 -6.48
N GLN A 153 0.90 18.81 -7.41
CA GLN A 153 2.27 19.30 -7.57
C GLN A 153 2.73 20.14 -6.37
N LYS A 154 1.89 21.08 -5.90
CA LYS A 154 2.16 21.88 -4.69
C LYS A 154 2.30 21.01 -3.45
N TYR A 155 1.45 19.99 -3.32
CA TYR A 155 1.55 19.04 -2.22
C TYR A 155 2.85 18.23 -2.31
N GLN A 156 3.25 17.77 -3.49
CA GLN A 156 4.53 17.08 -3.69
C GLN A 156 5.70 17.94 -3.22
N TYR A 157 5.77 19.20 -3.63
CA TYR A 157 6.84 20.12 -3.19
C TYR A 157 6.86 20.31 -1.67
N HIS A 158 5.68 20.43 -1.05
CA HIS A 158 5.59 20.50 0.41
C HIS A 158 6.15 19.24 1.09
N LEU A 159 5.87 18.04 0.56
CA LEU A 159 6.38 16.79 1.12
C LEU A 159 7.90 16.66 0.95
N VAL A 160 8.44 17.07 -0.20
CA VAL A 160 9.89 17.10 -0.45
C VAL A 160 10.58 18.09 0.49
N ALA A 161 10.01 19.30 0.66
CA ALA A 161 10.54 20.31 1.58
C ALA A 161 10.56 19.84 3.05
N LYS A 162 9.64 18.94 3.42
CA LYS A 162 9.59 18.30 4.74
C LYS A 162 10.65 17.19 4.93
N GLY A 163 11.31 16.77 3.85
CA GLY A 163 12.30 15.69 3.87
C GLY A 163 11.70 14.29 3.72
N ASP A 164 10.48 14.16 3.20
CA ASP A 164 9.90 12.84 2.91
C ASP A 164 10.58 12.18 1.70
N LYS A 165 10.89 10.89 1.82
CA LYS A 165 11.49 10.11 0.73
C LYS A 165 10.49 9.84 -0.41
N PRO A 166 10.94 9.66 -1.66
CA PRO A 166 10.06 9.45 -2.82
C PRO A 166 9.04 8.30 -2.64
N ASN A 167 9.45 7.18 -2.03
CA ASN A 167 8.55 6.05 -1.77
C ASN A 167 7.49 6.33 -0.68
N THR A 168 7.79 7.22 0.27
CA THR A 168 6.83 7.72 1.26
C THR A 168 5.81 8.61 0.56
N ILE A 169 6.29 9.57 -0.25
CA ILE A 169 5.49 10.49 -1.07
C ILE A 169 4.55 9.70 -1.99
N LYS A 170 5.05 8.67 -2.67
CA LYS A 170 4.26 7.74 -3.47
C LYS A 170 3.09 7.15 -2.71
N SER A 171 3.31 6.76 -1.46
CA SER A 171 2.27 6.17 -0.61
C SER A 171 1.20 7.19 -0.22
N ASP A 172 1.56 8.45 -0.01
CA ASP A 172 0.63 9.56 0.19
C ASP A 172 -0.25 9.77 -1.06
N PHE A 173 0.34 9.81 -2.25
CA PHE A 173 -0.42 9.96 -3.49
C PHE A 173 -1.30 8.75 -3.82
N PHE A 174 -0.86 7.52 -3.53
CA PHE A 174 -1.72 6.33 -3.66
C PHE A 174 -2.92 6.36 -2.73
N MET A 175 -2.78 6.92 -1.52
CA MET A 175 -3.89 7.13 -0.61
C MET A 175 -4.89 8.14 -1.19
N ILE A 176 -4.43 9.29 -1.68
CA ILE A 176 -5.29 10.29 -2.32
C ILE A 176 -6.01 9.68 -3.55
N ARG A 177 -5.27 9.01 -4.42
CA ARG A 177 -5.80 8.34 -5.62
C ARG A 177 -6.87 7.31 -5.28
N LYS A 178 -6.68 6.54 -4.21
CA LYS A 178 -7.65 5.53 -3.75
C LYS A 178 -8.99 6.18 -3.38
N PHE A 179 -8.96 7.18 -2.49
CA PHE A 179 -10.20 7.82 -2.03
C PHE A 179 -10.83 8.69 -3.11
N LEU A 180 -10.04 9.29 -4.01
CA LEU A 180 -10.57 9.99 -5.17
C LEU A 180 -11.32 9.04 -6.11
N ASN A 181 -10.75 7.87 -6.41
CA ASN A 181 -11.42 6.84 -7.20
C ASN A 181 -12.71 6.33 -6.53
N LEU A 182 -12.71 6.23 -5.21
CA LEU A 182 -13.92 5.87 -4.45
C LEU A 182 -14.99 6.98 -4.55
N GLY A 183 -14.57 8.23 -4.45
CA GLY A 183 -15.45 9.39 -4.66
C GLY A 183 -16.06 9.42 -6.06
N ARG A 184 -15.26 9.12 -7.09
CA ARG A 184 -15.73 8.97 -8.49
C ARG A 184 -16.78 7.86 -8.61
N LYS A 185 -16.53 6.70 -8.01
CA LYS A 185 -17.48 5.57 -8.02
C LYS A 185 -18.81 5.90 -7.33
N LYS A 186 -18.78 6.79 -6.32
CA LYS A 186 -19.97 7.28 -5.63
C LYS A 186 -20.60 8.52 -6.29
N GLY A 187 -20.09 8.97 -7.44
CA GLY A 187 -20.63 10.12 -8.18
C GLY A 187 -20.29 11.49 -7.58
N LEU A 188 -19.37 11.56 -6.61
CA LEU A 188 -19.03 12.80 -5.89
C LEU A 188 -18.16 13.76 -6.72
N THR A 189 -17.42 13.24 -7.69
CA THR A 189 -16.61 14.03 -8.62
C THR A 189 -16.39 13.29 -9.92
N LYS A 190 -16.19 14.04 -11.01
CA LYS A 190 -15.73 13.50 -12.30
C LYS A 190 -14.25 13.79 -12.56
N ILE A 191 -13.66 14.72 -11.81
CA ILE A 191 -12.29 15.20 -12.00
C ILE A 191 -11.30 14.11 -11.59
N TYR A 192 -10.26 13.90 -12.41
CA TYR A 192 -9.21 12.93 -12.14
C TYR A 192 -7.83 13.43 -12.59
N PRO A 193 -7.11 14.19 -11.75
CA PRO A 193 -5.82 14.79 -12.12
C PRO A 193 -4.65 13.79 -12.16
N PHE A 194 -4.88 12.53 -11.78
CA PHE A 194 -3.86 11.47 -11.83
C PHE A 194 -3.68 10.87 -13.23
N GLU A 195 -4.42 11.34 -14.24
CA GLU A 195 -4.15 11.04 -15.64
C GLU A 195 -2.83 11.70 -16.10
N ASP A 196 -2.65 12.98 -15.75
CA ASP A 196 -1.47 13.75 -16.17
C ASP A 196 -0.38 13.85 -15.08
N PHE A 197 -0.68 13.44 -13.84
CA PHE A 197 0.25 13.52 -12.73
C PHE A 197 1.08 12.22 -12.56
N GLU A 198 2.38 12.33 -12.82
CA GLU A 198 3.33 11.25 -12.56
C GLU A 198 3.66 11.15 -11.07
N ILE A 199 3.40 9.98 -10.49
CA ILE A 199 3.67 9.74 -9.07
C ILE A 199 5.17 9.41 -8.92
N PRO A 200 5.94 10.18 -8.12
CA PRO A 200 7.36 9.94 -7.94
C PRO A 200 7.60 8.55 -7.37
N SER A 201 8.62 7.87 -7.87
CA SER A 201 9.03 6.55 -7.40
C SER A 201 10.53 6.44 -7.50
N GLU A 202 11.13 5.80 -6.50
CA GLU A 202 12.56 5.56 -6.47
C GLU A 202 12.79 4.05 -6.29
N GLU A 203 13.66 3.48 -7.11
CA GLU A 203 14.06 2.08 -6.96
C GLU A 203 14.88 1.93 -5.68
N SER A 204 14.33 1.20 -4.71
CA SER A 204 15.09 0.85 -3.51
C SER A 204 16.12 -0.22 -3.88
N VAL A 205 17.41 0.12 -3.77
CA VAL A 205 18.48 -0.89 -3.78
C VAL A 205 18.29 -1.79 -2.57
N LYS A 206 18.12 -3.08 -2.81
CA LYS A 206 17.98 -4.09 -1.76
C LYS A 206 19.26 -4.89 -1.67
N GLU A 207 19.96 -4.74 -0.55
CA GLU A 207 21.12 -5.54 -0.25
C GLU A 207 20.70 -6.95 0.17
N TYR A 208 21.51 -7.94 -0.19
CA TYR A 208 21.34 -9.35 0.13
C TYR A 208 22.64 -9.91 0.69
N LEU A 209 22.55 -10.98 1.48
CA LEU A 209 23.74 -11.71 1.92
C LEU A 209 24.12 -12.74 0.87
N THR A 210 25.42 -12.87 0.63
CA THR A 210 26.00 -13.95 -0.16
C THR A 210 25.93 -15.28 0.59
N LEU A 211 26.05 -16.40 -0.13
CA LEU A 211 26.09 -17.73 0.49
C LEU A 211 27.24 -17.86 1.49
N GLN A 212 28.41 -17.31 1.16
CA GLN A 212 29.60 -17.33 2.03
C GLN A 212 29.40 -16.53 3.32
N GLU A 213 28.65 -15.43 3.27
CA GLU A 213 28.30 -14.67 4.48
C GLU A 213 27.35 -15.45 5.37
N VAL A 214 26.32 -16.08 4.78
CA VAL A 214 25.37 -16.94 5.52
C VAL A 214 26.07 -18.16 6.14
N GLU A 215 27.04 -18.76 5.44
CA GLU A 215 27.84 -19.86 5.98
C GLU A 215 28.73 -19.40 7.14
N GLY A 216 29.36 -18.22 7.03
CA GLY A 216 30.12 -17.68 8.15
C GLY A 216 29.23 -17.33 9.37
N LEU A 217 27.97 -16.94 9.15
CA LEU A 217 26.99 -16.77 10.23
C LEU A 217 26.60 -18.11 10.86
N HIS A 218 26.51 -19.19 10.07
CA HIS A 218 26.29 -20.53 10.59
C HIS A 218 27.46 -20.99 11.45
N ASN A 219 28.70 -20.77 11.00
CA ASN A 219 29.89 -21.11 11.77
C ASN A 219 29.97 -20.32 13.09
N LEU A 220 29.56 -19.05 13.07
CA LEU A 220 29.48 -18.21 14.27
C LEU A 220 28.38 -18.68 15.23
N PHE A 221 27.26 -19.18 14.70
CA PHE A 221 26.27 -19.87 15.53
C PHE A 221 26.90 -21.12 16.15
N ASP A 222 27.72 -21.84 15.39
CA ASP A 222 28.34 -23.06 15.87
C ASP A 222 29.42 -22.87 16.93
N SER A 223 30.10 -21.73 16.95
CA SER A 223 31.11 -21.41 17.95
C SER A 223 30.56 -21.04 19.33
N GLU A 224 29.24 -20.80 19.44
CA GLU A 224 28.55 -20.43 20.69
C GLU A 224 29.18 -19.23 21.43
N SER A 225 29.91 -18.39 20.70
CA SER A 225 30.67 -17.26 21.26
C SER A 225 29.81 -15.99 21.47
N LEU A 226 28.53 -16.05 21.12
CA LEU A 226 27.59 -14.93 21.24
C LEU A 226 26.83 -14.99 22.55
N SER A 227 26.37 -13.83 23.03
CA SER A 227 25.44 -13.78 24.16
C SER A 227 24.16 -14.58 23.85
N GLU A 228 23.54 -15.16 24.87
CA GLU A 228 22.36 -16.03 24.71
C GLU A 228 21.24 -15.37 23.88
N LYS A 229 21.04 -14.07 24.07
CA LYS A 229 20.07 -13.25 23.32
C LYS A 229 20.41 -13.20 21.82
N LEU A 230 21.66 -12.91 21.48
CA LEU A 230 22.13 -12.82 20.09
C LEU A 230 22.14 -14.20 19.43
N GLN A 231 22.55 -15.23 20.17
CA GLN A 231 22.50 -16.63 19.74
C GLN A 231 21.07 -17.06 19.38
N ASN A 232 20.09 -16.68 20.21
CA ASN A 232 18.68 -16.93 19.91
C ASN A 232 18.22 -16.18 18.65
N THR A 233 18.64 -14.93 18.48
CA THR A 233 18.33 -14.13 17.30
C THR A 233 18.91 -14.75 16.02
N LEU A 234 20.16 -15.19 16.09
CA LEU A 234 20.87 -15.84 14.99
C LEU A 234 20.21 -17.16 14.59
N PHE A 235 19.80 -17.98 15.56
CA PHE A 235 19.07 -19.22 15.30
C PHE A 235 17.82 -19.00 14.43
N TYR A 236 16.95 -18.07 14.83
CA TYR A 236 15.74 -17.79 14.05
C TYR A 236 16.06 -17.09 12.72
N PHE A 237 17.11 -16.28 12.66
CA PHE A 237 17.59 -15.70 11.40
C PHE A 237 18.03 -16.78 10.41
N LEU A 238 18.84 -17.75 10.83
CA LEU A 238 19.29 -18.87 9.99
C LEU A 238 18.12 -19.76 9.54
N ILE A 239 17.14 -20.03 10.41
CA ILE A 239 15.91 -20.72 10.01
C ILE A 239 15.18 -19.92 8.92
N ALA A 240 15.01 -18.60 9.11
CA ALA A 240 14.41 -17.75 8.09
C ALA A 240 15.20 -17.82 6.77
N CYS A 241 16.52 -17.94 6.86
CA CYS A 241 17.37 -18.01 5.69
C CYS A 241 17.15 -19.28 4.88
N TYR A 242 17.17 -20.44 5.56
CA TYR A 242 17.05 -21.73 4.90
C TYR A 242 15.62 -22.09 4.49
N THR A 243 14.61 -21.57 5.20
CA THR A 243 13.20 -21.89 4.92
C THR A 243 12.48 -20.83 4.08
N GLY A 244 13.04 -19.61 3.97
CA GLY A 244 12.39 -18.50 3.28
C GLY A 244 11.13 -17.99 3.96
N LEU A 245 10.90 -18.36 5.21
CA LEU A 245 9.78 -17.85 5.98
C LEU A 245 10.01 -16.38 6.36
N ARG A 246 8.92 -15.60 6.35
CA ARG A 246 8.95 -14.21 6.81
C ARG A 246 9.23 -14.16 8.30
N PHE A 247 9.91 -13.11 8.76
CA PHE A 247 10.18 -12.87 10.20
C PHE A 247 8.96 -13.11 11.10
N SER A 248 7.81 -12.56 10.73
CA SER A 248 6.57 -12.69 11.50
C SER A 248 6.00 -14.11 11.56
N ASP A 249 6.39 -14.96 10.62
CA ASP A 249 6.01 -16.38 10.58
C ASP A 249 7.04 -17.21 11.36
N VAL A 250 8.33 -16.94 11.19
CA VAL A 250 9.43 -17.59 11.93
C VAL A 250 9.33 -17.40 13.44
N GLY A 251 9.06 -16.18 13.91
CA GLY A 251 8.91 -15.90 15.35
C GLY A 251 7.70 -16.59 16.00
N ARG A 252 6.79 -17.17 15.20
CA ARG A 252 5.63 -17.95 15.68
C ARG A 252 5.84 -19.46 15.60
N LEU A 253 7.00 -19.92 15.09
CA LEU A 253 7.27 -21.34 14.96
C LEU A 253 7.12 -22.06 16.31
N ASN A 254 6.63 -23.29 16.23
CA ASN A 254 6.42 -24.18 17.36
C ASN A 254 6.73 -25.61 16.88
N ALA A 255 7.07 -26.51 17.82
CA ALA A 255 7.32 -27.92 17.55
C ALA A 255 6.12 -28.57 16.85
N LEU A 256 4.90 -28.15 17.20
CA LEU A 256 3.65 -28.59 16.55
C LEU A 256 3.56 -28.30 15.03
N TYR A 257 4.34 -27.33 14.52
CA TYR A 257 4.39 -27.06 13.08
C TYR A 257 5.40 -27.95 12.35
N LEU A 258 6.28 -28.63 13.08
CA LEU A 258 7.15 -29.65 12.52
C LEU A 258 6.32 -30.92 12.29
N LYS A 259 6.53 -31.54 11.13
CA LYS A 259 5.93 -32.82 10.77
C LYS A 259 6.99 -33.70 10.15
N LEU A 260 6.87 -35.01 10.37
CA LEU A 260 7.64 -36.01 9.63
C LEU A 260 6.72 -36.64 8.59
N SER A 261 7.18 -36.70 7.34
CA SER A 261 6.52 -37.50 6.30
C SER A 261 7.59 -38.35 5.62
N GLY A 262 7.49 -39.67 5.82
CA GLY A 262 8.55 -40.62 5.45
C GLY A 262 9.83 -40.33 6.22
N LYS A 263 10.93 -40.04 5.50
CA LYS A 263 12.26 -39.75 6.08
C LYS A 263 12.64 -38.26 6.06
N ARG A 264 11.69 -37.36 5.80
CA ARG A 264 11.96 -35.91 5.70
C ARG A 264 11.08 -35.12 6.66
N TYR A 265 11.69 -34.12 7.31
CA TYR A 265 10.98 -33.17 8.16
C TYR A 265 10.43 -32.01 7.33
N PHE A 266 9.28 -31.49 7.74
CA PHE A 266 8.59 -30.39 7.09
C PHE A 266 8.11 -29.37 8.13
N ILE A 267 8.09 -28.09 7.77
CA ILE A 267 7.33 -27.08 8.48
C ILE A 267 6.00 -26.88 7.77
N SER A 268 4.90 -27.12 8.47
CA SER A 268 3.53 -26.88 8.01
C SER A 268 2.94 -25.70 8.79
N ILE A 269 2.86 -24.51 8.17
CA ILE A 269 2.40 -23.28 8.82
C ILE A 269 1.37 -22.50 7.99
N LEU A 270 0.39 -21.89 8.68
CA LEU A 270 -0.51 -20.90 8.09
C LEU A 270 0.14 -19.50 8.11
N MET A 271 0.49 -18.98 6.94
CA MET A 271 1.17 -17.68 6.80
C MET A 271 0.32 -16.54 7.38
N LYS A 272 0.92 -15.66 8.20
CA LYS A 272 0.20 -14.57 8.88
C LYS A 272 -0.45 -13.59 7.90
N LYS A 273 0.32 -13.19 6.88
CA LYS A 273 -0.03 -12.10 5.96
C LYS A 273 -1.02 -12.55 4.88
N THR A 274 -0.75 -13.69 4.26
CA THR A 274 -1.53 -14.20 3.12
C THR A 274 -2.64 -15.16 3.52
N LYS A 275 -2.63 -15.66 4.77
CA LYS A 275 -3.60 -16.65 5.30
C LYS A 275 -3.66 -17.94 4.47
N LYS A 276 -2.55 -18.29 3.81
CA LYS A 276 -2.41 -19.53 3.04
C LYS A 276 -1.56 -20.54 3.81
N PRO A 277 -1.94 -21.82 3.84
CA PRO A 277 -1.08 -22.87 4.38
C PRO A 277 0.10 -23.08 3.44
N VAL A 278 1.27 -23.30 4.02
CA VAL A 278 2.50 -23.62 3.29
C VAL A 278 3.21 -24.76 4.02
N GLU A 279 3.65 -25.74 3.25
CA GLU A 279 4.48 -26.84 3.71
C GLU A 279 5.87 -26.73 3.09
N ILE A 280 6.91 -26.70 3.94
CA ILE A 280 8.29 -26.45 3.53
C ILE A 280 9.15 -27.63 3.97
N PRO A 281 9.77 -28.38 3.04
CA PRO A 281 10.72 -29.43 3.40
C PRO A 281 11.96 -28.82 4.06
N LEU A 282 12.40 -29.43 5.16
CA LEU A 282 13.60 -29.00 5.88
C LEU A 282 14.86 -29.62 5.28
N SER A 283 15.88 -28.78 5.11
CA SER A 283 17.21 -29.23 4.73
C SER A 283 17.96 -29.80 5.93
N ASN A 284 18.95 -30.66 5.69
CA ASN A 284 19.78 -31.25 6.75
C ASN A 284 20.49 -30.16 7.59
N ARG A 285 20.82 -29.01 6.99
CA ARG A 285 21.40 -27.87 7.71
C ARG A 285 20.43 -27.33 8.78
N VAL A 286 19.14 -27.25 8.47
CA VAL A 286 18.13 -26.82 9.45
C VAL A 286 17.97 -27.86 10.54
N VAL A 287 17.90 -29.15 10.19
CA VAL A 287 17.73 -30.22 11.19
C VAL A 287 18.91 -30.26 12.17
N LYS A 288 20.15 -30.09 11.69
CA LYS A 288 21.35 -29.95 12.55
C LYS A 288 21.28 -28.73 13.47
N LEU A 289 20.78 -27.61 12.96
CA LEU A 289 20.59 -26.39 13.75
C LEU A 289 19.52 -26.59 14.83
N LEU A 290 18.45 -27.35 14.55
CA LEU A 290 17.45 -27.74 15.56
C LEU A 290 18.03 -28.69 16.61
N SER A 291 18.79 -29.72 16.20
CA SER A 291 19.39 -30.69 17.13
C SER A 291 20.38 -30.03 18.07
N LYS A 292 21.21 -29.11 17.55
CA LYS A 292 22.17 -28.34 18.36
C LYS A 292 21.47 -27.51 19.44
N ARG A 293 20.35 -26.87 19.11
CA ARG A 293 19.58 -26.10 20.09
C ARG A 293 18.96 -26.97 21.20
N LEU A 294 18.68 -28.24 20.91
CA LEU A 294 18.23 -29.21 21.90
C LEU A 294 19.38 -29.80 22.74
N GLY A 295 20.63 -29.56 22.37
CA GLY A 295 21.80 -30.20 22.98
C GLY A 295 21.93 -31.68 22.63
N VAL A 296 21.26 -32.16 21.58
CA VAL A 296 21.28 -33.57 21.15
C VAL A 296 22.15 -33.73 19.91
N LYS A 297 22.99 -34.77 19.89
CA LYS A 297 23.80 -35.12 18.71
C LYS A 297 22.90 -35.48 17.53
N TYR A 298 23.27 -35.06 16.33
CA TYR A 298 22.45 -35.26 15.14
C TYR A 298 22.16 -36.74 14.87
N GLU A 299 23.12 -37.61 15.15
CA GLU A 299 23.04 -39.06 14.97
C GLU A 299 22.07 -39.73 15.96
N GLN A 300 21.79 -39.08 17.09
CA GLN A 300 20.92 -39.57 18.16
C GLN A 300 19.54 -38.91 18.16
N LEU A 301 19.27 -38.05 17.18
CA LEU A 301 18.03 -37.27 17.12
C LEU A 301 16.83 -38.18 16.86
N THR A 302 15.94 -38.29 17.84
CA THR A 302 14.70 -39.04 17.67
C THR A 302 13.58 -38.16 17.12
N GLU A 303 12.55 -38.78 16.53
CA GLU A 303 11.37 -38.06 16.07
C GLU A 303 10.65 -37.34 17.22
N LEU A 304 10.67 -37.93 18.43
CA LEU A 304 10.05 -37.35 19.62
C LEU A 304 10.74 -36.05 20.06
N ASP A 305 12.06 -35.96 19.89
CA ASP A 305 12.86 -34.79 20.26
C ASP A 305 12.48 -33.54 19.45
N LEU A 306 12.10 -33.71 18.19
CA LEU A 306 11.71 -32.60 17.31
C LEU A 306 10.21 -32.30 17.35
N LEU A 307 9.36 -33.34 17.40
CA LEU A 307 7.91 -33.19 17.24
C LEU A 307 7.17 -32.92 18.57
N LYS A 308 7.72 -33.37 19.71
CA LYS A 308 7.03 -33.27 21.02
C LYS A 308 7.76 -32.40 22.03
N ASN A 309 8.91 -31.83 21.68
CA ASN A 309 9.69 -31.03 22.61
C ASN A 309 9.32 -29.54 22.52
N ASP A 310 8.46 -29.09 23.44
CA ASP A 310 8.07 -27.68 23.57
C ASP A 310 9.27 -26.76 23.91
N SER A 311 10.39 -27.32 24.39
CA SER A 311 11.59 -26.53 24.71
C SER A 311 12.28 -25.95 23.46
N LEU A 312 12.11 -26.58 22.27
CA LEU A 312 12.80 -26.19 21.03
C LEU A 312 12.57 -24.72 20.67
N PHE A 313 11.32 -24.27 20.80
CA PHE A 313 10.90 -22.89 20.52
C PHE A 313 10.43 -22.14 21.79
N SER A 314 10.81 -22.62 22.98
CA SER A 314 10.44 -22.01 24.27
C SER A 314 10.89 -20.54 24.37
N ARG A 315 12.15 -20.27 24.00
CA ARG A 315 12.71 -18.91 23.91
C ARG A 315 12.26 -18.22 22.63
N LYS A 316 10.99 -17.78 22.61
CA LYS A 316 10.44 -17.04 21.46
C LYS A 316 11.10 -15.67 21.27
N LEU A 317 11.16 -15.23 20.02
CA LEU A 317 11.51 -13.85 19.68
C LEU A 317 10.38 -12.90 20.11
N LYS A 318 10.47 -12.39 21.35
CA LYS A 318 9.53 -11.40 21.88
C LYS A 318 9.83 -9.98 21.38
N GLN A 319 11.01 -9.76 20.79
CA GLN A 319 11.47 -8.44 20.37
C GLN A 319 10.75 -7.94 19.12
N SER A 320 10.69 -6.62 18.97
CA SER A 320 10.18 -5.99 17.75
C SER A 320 11.11 -6.25 16.56
N ASN A 321 10.54 -6.22 15.34
CA ASN A 321 11.32 -6.42 14.10
C ASN A 321 12.48 -5.42 13.97
N SER A 322 12.33 -4.18 14.46
CA SER A 322 13.42 -3.20 14.45
C SER A 322 14.57 -3.59 15.37
N ARG A 323 14.28 -4.12 16.56
CA ARG A 323 15.32 -4.61 17.48
C ARG A 323 16.02 -5.84 16.94
N VAL A 324 15.28 -6.81 16.39
CA VAL A 324 15.88 -7.97 15.74
C VAL A 324 16.79 -7.57 14.57
N ASN A 325 16.38 -6.60 13.75
CA ASN A 325 17.25 -6.05 12.70
C ASN A 325 18.53 -5.40 13.25
N THR A 326 18.47 -4.81 14.43
CA THR A 326 19.63 -4.20 15.08
C THR A 326 20.58 -5.30 15.56
N ASP A 327 20.03 -6.31 16.26
CA ASP A 327 20.78 -7.46 16.77
C ASP A 327 21.45 -8.24 15.62
N VAL A 328 20.77 -8.44 14.47
CA VAL A 328 21.38 -9.09 13.29
C VAL A 328 22.52 -8.27 12.70
N ARG A 329 22.41 -6.93 12.67
CA ARG A 329 23.51 -6.07 12.20
C ARG A 329 24.71 -6.15 13.13
N GLU A 330 24.48 -6.21 14.43
CA GLU A 330 25.53 -6.39 15.43
C GLU A 330 26.25 -7.73 15.23
N ILE A 331 25.51 -8.83 15.03
CA ILE A 331 26.08 -10.15 14.75
C ILE A 331 26.93 -10.14 13.47
N ILE A 332 26.41 -9.54 12.39
CA ILE A 332 27.16 -9.42 11.13
C ILE A 332 28.42 -8.57 11.32
N ALA A 333 28.35 -7.51 12.12
CA ALA A 333 29.52 -6.70 12.44
C ALA A 333 30.57 -7.49 13.25
N MET A 334 30.16 -8.31 14.22
CA MET A 334 31.05 -9.20 14.97
C MET A 334 31.72 -10.24 14.08
N GLN A 335 30.98 -10.85 13.15
CA GLN A 335 31.52 -11.78 12.16
C GLN A 335 32.55 -11.09 11.25
N LYS A 336 32.24 -9.87 10.79
CA LYS A 336 33.14 -9.07 9.97
C LYS A 336 34.38 -8.64 10.76
N ASN A 337 34.27 -8.29 12.03
CA ASN A 337 35.42 -7.96 12.87
C ASN A 337 36.34 -9.15 13.13
N ALA A 338 35.78 -10.36 13.21
CA ALA A 338 36.57 -11.60 13.24
C ALA A 338 37.31 -11.86 11.93
N ARG A 339 36.75 -11.42 10.78
CA ARG A 339 37.42 -11.45 9.47
C ARG A 339 38.37 -10.27 9.25
N SER A 340 38.08 -9.08 9.77
CA SER A 340 38.77 -7.81 9.50
C SER A 340 40.04 -7.59 10.31
N ARG A 341 40.62 -8.65 10.91
CA ARG A 341 42.09 -8.72 10.99
C ARG A 341 42.72 -8.84 9.58
N GLU A 342 41.90 -9.13 8.57
CA GLU A 342 42.18 -8.98 7.15
C GLU A 342 40.98 -8.24 6.48
N ILE A 343 41.15 -6.94 6.25
CA ILE A 343 40.36 -6.05 5.35
C ILE A 343 39.00 -5.49 5.90
N THR A 344 38.84 -4.17 5.71
CA THR A 344 37.87 -3.26 6.35
C THR A 344 36.54 -3.00 5.61
N SER A 345 35.48 -2.83 6.42
CA SER A 345 34.20 -2.07 6.27
C SER A 345 33.19 -2.34 5.14
N MET A 346 31.95 -2.75 5.50
CA MET A 346 30.72 -2.49 4.72
C MET A 346 29.43 -2.54 5.59
N PRO A 347 28.45 -1.63 5.41
CA PRO A 347 27.24 -1.53 6.23
C PRO A 347 26.04 -2.41 5.75
N GLY A 348 25.43 -3.19 6.68
CA GLY A 348 24.00 -3.05 7.05
C GLY A 348 22.81 -3.72 6.33
N CYS A 349 22.79 -5.01 5.97
CA CYS A 349 21.56 -5.73 5.54
C CYS A 349 20.43 -5.78 6.62
N SER A 350 19.16 -5.95 6.21
CA SER A 350 17.98 -6.07 7.11
C SER A 350 17.15 -7.35 6.89
N PHE A 351 16.65 -7.95 7.98
CA PHE A 351 15.97 -9.27 8.04
C PHE A 351 14.77 -9.39 7.10
N SER A 352 13.96 -8.33 6.97
CA SER A 352 12.74 -8.35 6.16
C SER A 352 12.98 -8.60 4.66
N HIS A 353 14.18 -8.29 4.17
CA HIS A 353 14.54 -8.46 2.76
C HIS A 353 14.94 -9.92 2.45
N PHE A 354 15.53 -10.62 3.41
CA PHE A 354 16.08 -11.97 3.23
C PHE A 354 15.02 -13.02 2.87
N SER A 355 13.88 -13.03 3.58
CA SER A 355 12.80 -14.02 3.38
C SER A 355 12.14 -14.03 1.99
N THR A 356 12.52 -13.11 1.10
CA THR A 356 11.99 -13.05 -0.27
C THR A 356 12.87 -13.82 -1.27
N VAL A 357 14.10 -14.18 -0.91
CA VAL A 357 15.14 -14.60 -1.89
C VAL A 357 15.34 -16.13 -1.98
N SER A 358 14.95 -16.92 -0.98
CA SER A 358 15.32 -18.36 -0.91
C SER A 358 14.38 -19.36 -1.61
N ASN A 359 13.32 -18.91 -2.29
CA ASN A 359 12.48 -19.79 -3.10
C ASN A 359 12.97 -19.84 -4.55
N LEU A 360 14.05 -20.58 -4.84
CA LEU A 360 14.23 -21.22 -6.14
C LEU A 360 15.29 -22.33 -6.06
N SER A 361 14.85 -23.59 -5.86
CA SER A 361 15.53 -24.83 -6.27
C SER A 361 14.97 -26.04 -5.48
N SER A 362 13.74 -26.46 -5.78
CA SER A 362 13.34 -27.87 -5.63
C SER A 362 12.01 -28.14 -6.34
N GLY A 363 12.09 -28.76 -7.53
CA GLY A 363 11.05 -29.64 -8.06
C GLY A 363 9.77 -28.98 -8.60
N SER A 364 9.81 -28.55 -9.85
CA SER A 364 8.60 -28.48 -10.69
C SER A 364 8.07 -29.89 -10.91
N LYS A 365 7.03 -30.28 -10.17
CA LYS A 365 6.03 -31.31 -10.54
C LYS A 365 4.94 -31.36 -9.48
N SER A 366 3.88 -30.56 -9.66
CA SER A 366 2.46 -30.95 -9.44
C SER A 366 1.55 -29.71 -9.31
N ILE A 367 0.49 -29.75 -10.12
CA ILE A 367 -0.79 -29.01 -10.00
C ILE A 367 -0.78 -27.53 -10.42
N GLY A 368 -1.50 -27.28 -11.52
CA GLY A 368 -1.68 -25.97 -12.13
C GLY A 368 -2.43 -24.98 -11.23
N LEU A 369 -1.86 -23.79 -11.09
CA LEU A 369 -2.55 -22.62 -10.57
C LEU A 369 -2.31 -21.42 -11.50
N ARG A 370 -3.40 -20.73 -11.85
CA ARG A 370 -3.43 -19.50 -12.63
C ARG A 370 -2.51 -18.44 -11.99
N VAL A 371 -1.57 -17.93 -12.78
CA VAL A 371 -0.63 -16.88 -12.38
C VAL A 371 -1.34 -15.53 -12.30
N SER A 372 -1.42 -14.98 -11.08
CA SER A 372 -1.78 -13.60 -10.79
C SER A 372 -0.59 -12.69 -11.10
N LYS A 373 -0.77 -11.66 -11.96
CA LYS A 373 0.23 -10.66 -12.38
C LYS A 373 0.65 -9.68 -11.27
N SER A 374 1.05 -10.15 -10.10
CA SER A 374 1.60 -9.29 -9.05
C SER A 374 2.89 -9.88 -8.48
N THR A 375 3.94 -9.05 -8.54
CA THR A 375 5.34 -9.28 -8.13
C THR A 375 6.20 -10.14 -9.07
N ASN A 376 6.67 -9.52 -10.15
CA ASN A 376 8.00 -9.78 -10.70
C ASN A 376 9.01 -9.49 -9.58
N ILE A 377 9.60 -10.54 -9.00
CA ILE A 377 10.95 -10.67 -8.42
C ILE A 377 11.03 -12.17 -8.10
N VAL A 378 11.51 -12.93 -9.07
CA VAL A 378 11.80 -14.37 -8.97
C VAL A 378 13.32 -14.49 -9.04
N ALA A 379 13.92 -15.21 -8.10
CA ALA A 379 15.36 -15.28 -7.93
C ALA A 379 16.05 -15.95 -9.14
N TYR A 380 17.13 -15.35 -9.64
CA TYR A 380 18.10 -16.01 -10.51
C TYR A 380 19.18 -16.65 -9.61
N VAL A 381 19.34 -17.97 -9.69
CA VAL A 381 20.58 -18.64 -9.30
C VAL A 381 21.17 -19.17 -10.60
N CYS A 382 22.25 -18.54 -11.08
CA CYS A 382 23.02 -19.03 -12.22
C CYS A 382 24.03 -20.05 -11.67
N PRO A 383 23.90 -21.36 -11.96
CA PRO A 383 24.96 -22.29 -11.63
C PRO A 383 26.11 -22.06 -12.62
N LEU A 384 27.23 -21.52 -12.12
CA LEU A 384 28.53 -21.68 -12.76
C LEU A 384 28.82 -23.19 -12.84
N ARG A 385 28.47 -23.79 -13.97
CA ARG A 385 28.88 -25.15 -14.30
C ARG A 385 30.26 -25.02 -14.92
N MET A 386 31.30 -25.39 -14.17
CA MET A 386 32.61 -25.66 -14.76
C MET A 386 32.43 -26.85 -15.71
N ALA A 387 32.44 -26.58 -17.01
CA ALA A 387 32.56 -27.59 -18.04
C ALA A 387 33.95 -27.43 -18.67
N HIS A 388 34.85 -28.35 -18.35
CA HIS A 388 35.98 -28.63 -19.21
C HIS A 388 35.45 -29.21 -20.52
N SER A 389 35.95 -28.65 -21.64
CA SER A 389 36.14 -29.21 -22.99
C SER A 389 35.53 -28.38 -24.13
N SER A 390 36.44 -27.95 -25.02
CA SER A 390 36.31 -27.55 -26.44
C SER A 390 35.41 -26.36 -26.85
N MET A 391 36.11 -25.28 -27.25
CA MET A 391 35.79 -24.19 -28.20
C MET A 391 35.05 -24.65 -29.49
N PRO A 392 34.47 -23.76 -30.36
CA PRO A 392 34.84 -22.34 -30.53
C PRO A 392 33.72 -21.28 -30.64
N THR A 393 34.15 -20.09 -30.24
CA THR A 393 33.81 -18.71 -30.62
C THR A 393 32.85 -18.47 -31.79
N ILE A 394 31.78 -17.70 -31.55
CA ILE A 394 31.24 -16.73 -32.53
C ILE A 394 30.94 -15.42 -31.79
N LEU A 395 31.63 -14.38 -32.26
CA LEU A 395 31.55 -12.98 -31.86
C LEU A 395 30.26 -12.36 -32.42
N GLY A 396 29.48 -11.61 -31.62
CA GLY A 396 28.26 -10.95 -32.08
C GLY A 396 27.87 -9.77 -31.19
N VAL A 397 28.16 -8.58 -31.71
CA VAL A 397 28.03 -7.24 -31.12
C VAL A 397 26.60 -6.92 -30.64
N ILE A 398 26.49 -6.37 -29.41
CA ILE A 398 25.26 -5.73 -28.89
C ILE A 398 25.25 -4.28 -29.38
N MET A 399 24.23 -3.91 -30.16
CA MET A 399 23.85 -2.52 -30.42
C MET A 399 22.65 -2.15 -29.55
N GLU A 400 22.78 -1.04 -28.83
CA GLU A 400 21.74 -0.39 -28.04
C GLU A 400 20.58 0.14 -28.91
N GLY A 401 19.37 0.17 -28.36
CA GLY A 401 18.25 0.84 -29.04
C GLY A 401 16.92 0.76 -28.28
N LYS A 402 16.59 1.84 -27.56
CA LYS A 402 15.28 2.11 -26.95
C LYS A 402 14.18 2.15 -28.02
N ALA A 403 13.09 1.40 -27.86
CA ALA A 403 11.81 1.72 -28.49
C ALA A 403 10.61 1.14 -27.72
N THR A 404 9.60 1.99 -27.60
CA THR A 404 8.40 1.93 -26.78
C THR A 404 7.39 0.85 -27.17
N PHE A 405 6.72 0.31 -26.15
CA PHE A 405 5.74 -0.77 -26.21
C PHE A 405 4.37 -0.29 -26.72
N ARG A 406 4.24 -0.09 -28.03
CA ARG A 406 2.97 -0.03 -28.77
C ARG A 406 3.30 -0.49 -30.19
N ASP A 407 2.48 -1.40 -30.73
CA ASP A 407 2.63 -2.05 -32.05
C ASP A 407 3.47 -3.33 -32.14
N ARG A 408 2.98 -4.43 -31.53
CA ARG A 408 3.18 -5.81 -32.05
C ARG A 408 1.97 -6.70 -31.76
N PHE A 409 0.89 -6.49 -32.51
CA PHE A 409 -0.22 -7.46 -32.67
C PHE A 409 -0.59 -7.61 -34.14
N LYS A 410 0.40 -7.70 -35.03
CA LYS A 410 0.22 -8.09 -36.44
C LYS A 410 1.50 -8.74 -36.98
N SER A 411 1.75 -10.01 -36.66
CA SER A 411 2.61 -10.91 -37.46
C SER A 411 2.75 -12.36 -36.93
N VAL A 412 1.83 -12.87 -36.10
CA VAL A 412 1.84 -14.31 -35.69
C VAL A 412 1.28 -15.23 -36.81
N SER A 413 1.21 -14.74 -38.05
CA SER A 413 0.71 -15.48 -39.22
C SER A 413 1.80 -15.83 -40.25
N ALA A 414 3.06 -15.44 -40.05
CA ALA A 414 4.09 -15.57 -41.08
C ALA A 414 5.27 -16.50 -40.72
N LEU A 415 5.39 -16.94 -39.47
CA LEU A 415 6.52 -17.77 -39.01
C LEU A 415 6.22 -19.28 -38.93
N THR A 416 4.98 -19.69 -39.19
CA THR A 416 4.56 -21.10 -39.23
C THR A 416 4.66 -21.74 -40.62
N LYS A 417 5.17 -21.00 -41.63
CA LYS A 417 5.24 -21.44 -43.04
C LYS A 417 6.64 -21.75 -43.56
N LEU A 418 7.70 -21.70 -42.74
CA LEU A 418 9.08 -21.84 -43.20
C LEU A 418 9.90 -22.98 -42.56
N MET A 419 9.27 -23.87 -41.78
CA MET A 419 9.95 -24.98 -41.10
C MET A 419 9.33 -26.36 -41.41
N LEU A 420 8.70 -26.53 -42.58
CA LEU A 420 8.04 -27.78 -42.97
C LEU A 420 8.43 -28.32 -44.36
N ASN A 421 9.51 -27.82 -44.95
CA ASN A 421 10.11 -28.42 -46.14
C ASN A 421 11.55 -28.86 -45.82
N ASN A 422 11.69 -30.04 -45.21
CA ASN A 422 12.74 -31.02 -45.51
C ASN A 422 12.63 -32.24 -44.59
N CYS A 423 12.83 -33.41 -45.18
CA CYS A 423 12.88 -34.76 -44.59
C CYS A 423 11.56 -35.53 -44.43
N SER A 424 11.23 -36.18 -45.53
CA SER A 424 10.49 -37.43 -45.69
C SER A 424 10.93 -38.55 -44.73
N SER A 425 9.97 -39.20 -44.04
CA SER A 425 9.63 -40.63 -44.18
C SER A 425 8.78 -41.14 -43.00
N ARG A 426 7.58 -41.69 -43.29
CA ARG A 426 6.77 -42.69 -42.54
C ARG A 426 6.46 -42.41 -41.05
N ALA A 427 5.25 -42.54 -40.49
CA ALA A 427 4.02 -43.20 -40.91
C ALA A 427 2.87 -42.78 -39.94
N VAL A 428 1.73 -42.40 -40.52
CA VAL A 428 0.32 -42.76 -40.19
C VAL A 428 -0.24 -42.45 -38.78
N PHE A 429 -1.10 -41.42 -38.67
CA PHE A 429 -2.58 -41.52 -38.58
C PHE A 429 -3.22 -40.15 -38.32
N SER A 430 -4.23 -39.82 -39.12
CA SER A 430 -4.99 -38.56 -39.18
C SER A 430 -6.22 -38.53 -38.22
N PRO A 431 -6.77 -37.33 -37.91
CA PRO A 431 -7.75 -37.08 -36.85
C PRO A 431 -9.22 -37.02 -37.37
N PRO A 432 -10.20 -36.72 -36.51
CA PRO A 432 -11.00 -35.50 -36.74
C PRO A 432 -11.32 -34.72 -35.45
N ILE A 433 -11.06 -33.41 -35.41
CA ILE A 433 -12.03 -32.30 -35.60
C ILE A 433 -13.22 -32.34 -34.62
N CYS A 434 -13.28 -31.39 -33.69
CA CYS A 434 -14.54 -30.69 -33.44
C CYS A 434 -14.39 -29.32 -32.76
N LYS A 435 -15.29 -28.44 -33.20
CA LYS A 435 -15.37 -26.99 -33.08
C LYS A 435 -15.65 -26.52 -31.66
N ALA A 436 -15.07 -25.38 -31.30
CA ALA A 436 -15.46 -24.61 -30.13
C ALA A 436 -16.93 -24.14 -30.25
N LYS A 437 -17.74 -24.48 -29.25
CA LYS A 437 -19.04 -23.85 -28.97
C LYS A 437 -18.96 -23.16 -27.62
N VAL A 438 -19.20 -21.86 -27.63
CA VAL A 438 -19.46 -21.04 -26.44
C VAL A 438 -20.80 -21.48 -25.85
N CYS A 439 -20.85 -21.79 -24.54
CA CYS A 439 -22.12 -21.77 -23.82
C CYS A 439 -21.96 -21.41 -22.35
N LYS A 440 -23.04 -20.78 -21.87
CA LYS A 440 -23.27 -20.05 -20.63
C LYS A 440 -23.70 -20.98 -19.47
N TYR A 441 -23.35 -20.56 -18.26
CA TYR A 441 -24.06 -20.75 -16.97
C TYR A 441 -24.20 -22.13 -16.29
N SER A 442 -24.37 -21.99 -14.96
CA SER A 442 -25.00 -22.87 -13.96
C SER A 442 -24.21 -24.02 -13.30
N SER A 443 -23.89 -23.76 -12.03
CA SER A 443 -23.96 -24.61 -10.84
C SER A 443 -24.45 -26.06 -11.03
N ILE A 444 -23.56 -27.04 -10.84
CA ILE A 444 -23.93 -28.40 -10.40
C ILE A 444 -22.91 -28.90 -9.38
N ARG A 445 -23.43 -29.22 -8.18
CA ARG A 445 -22.81 -30.06 -7.15
C ARG A 445 -22.67 -31.48 -7.70
N VAL A 446 -21.48 -32.08 -7.64
CA VAL A 446 -21.35 -33.54 -7.61
C VAL A 446 -20.43 -33.92 -6.48
N VAL A 447 -21.04 -34.58 -5.50
CA VAL A 447 -20.42 -35.37 -4.44
C VAL A 447 -19.97 -36.67 -5.09
N LEU A 448 -18.72 -37.06 -4.91
CA LEU A 448 -18.33 -38.47 -4.95
C LEU A 448 -17.38 -38.76 -3.80
N ARG A 449 -17.92 -39.51 -2.83
CA ARG A 449 -17.18 -40.34 -1.88
C ARG A 449 -16.64 -41.55 -2.63
N ALA A 450 -15.36 -41.85 -2.45
CA ALA A 450 -14.83 -43.12 -1.99
C ALA A 450 -13.37 -42.88 -1.61
#